data_AF-A0A3B9G2Y5-F1
#
_entry.id   AF-A0A3B9G2Y5-F1
#
_cell.length_a   1.000
_cell.length_b   1.000
_cell.length_c   1.000
_cell.angle_alpha   90.00
_cell.angle_beta   90.00
_cell.angle_gamma   90.00
#
_symmetry.space_group_name_H-M   'P 1'
#
loop_
_entity.id
_entity.type
_entity.pdbx_description
1 polymer ?
#
loop_
_entity_poly.entity_id
_entity_poly.type
_entity_poly.pdbx_seq_one_letter_code
_entity_poly.pdbx_strand_id
1 'polypeptide(L)'
;MIRILLCCGGGFSSSAMAKLMQDEIIANHMEDEVSVEYYPFTLAYRVLDQKDVIVCCPHLRPEIPVFMKEHDVKIPLYILPTRMYGMMKISEIYEDVLDVLQIYKETGMNPVHFPNEPNPLTLKRYLSYRKTYGDYHNVEVKK
;
A
#
# COMPACT_ATOMS: atom_id res chain seq x y z
N MET A 1 -15.60 -5.32 0.21
CA MET A 1 -14.40 -5.68 0.97
C MET A 1 -13.18 -5.80 0.06
N ILE A 2 -12.18 -4.94 0.27
CA ILE A 2 -10.86 -4.96 -0.36
C ILE A 2 -9.89 -5.77 0.50
N ARG A 3 -9.10 -6.64 -0.12
CA ARG A 3 -8.15 -7.53 0.54
C ARG A 3 -6.73 -7.03 0.34
N ILE A 4 -6.20 -6.38 1.37
CA ILE A 4 -4.85 -5.83 1.38
C ILE A 4 -3.88 -6.87 1.92
N LEU A 5 -2.79 -7.11 1.17
CA LEU A 5 -1.62 -7.81 1.66
C LEU A 5 -0.57 -6.80 2.12
N LEU A 6 -0.39 -6.65 3.44
CA LEU A 6 0.61 -5.77 3.99
C LEU A 6 1.93 -6.53 4.19
N CYS A 7 2.92 -6.19 3.38
CA CYS A 7 4.22 -6.83 3.39
C CYS A 7 5.25 -5.96 4.10
N CYS A 8 5.91 -6.56 5.08
CA CYS A 8 7.00 -5.99 5.86
C CYS A 8 8.15 -7.02 5.94
N GLY A 9 9.31 -6.61 6.48
CA GLY A 9 10.57 -7.38 6.43
C GLY A 9 10.62 -8.64 7.31
N GLY A 10 9.47 -9.15 7.76
CA GLY A 10 9.36 -10.44 8.45
C GLY A 10 9.84 -10.49 9.91
N GLY A 11 9.73 -9.39 10.67
CA GLY A 11 10.17 -9.32 12.08
C GLY A 11 9.04 -9.23 13.13
N PHE A 12 9.42 -9.15 14.42
CA PHE A 12 8.53 -9.03 15.59
C PHE A 12 7.58 -7.81 15.54
N SER A 13 7.96 -6.75 14.84
CA SER A 13 7.11 -5.58 14.62
C SER A 13 5.84 -5.91 13.84
N SER A 14 5.85 -6.93 12.99
CA SER A 14 4.74 -7.25 12.07
C SER A 14 3.49 -7.73 12.81
N SER A 15 3.63 -8.50 13.90
CA SER A 15 2.48 -9.01 14.67
C SER A 15 1.82 -7.92 15.52
N ALA A 16 2.61 -7.02 16.11
CA ALA A 16 2.10 -5.86 16.81
C ALA A 16 1.36 -4.90 15.86
N MET A 17 1.95 -4.66 14.68
CA MET A 17 1.30 -3.87 13.63
C MET A 17 -0.01 -4.52 13.16
N ALA A 18 -0.05 -5.84 12.99
CA ALA A 18 -1.25 -6.56 12.61
C ALA A 18 -2.40 -6.37 13.59
N LYS A 19 -2.09 -6.46 14.89
CA LYS A 19 -3.08 -6.19 15.92
C LYS A 19 -3.57 -4.75 15.89
N LEU A 20 -2.66 -3.77 15.82
CA LEU A 20 -3.04 -2.35 15.77
C LEU A 20 -3.92 -2.03 14.56
N MET A 21 -3.60 -2.61 13.40
CA MET A 21 -4.42 -2.40 12.20
C MET A 21 -5.80 -3.03 12.33
N GLN A 22 -5.88 -4.23 12.91
CA GLN A 22 -7.17 -4.87 13.17
C GLN A 22 -8.02 -4.06 14.16
N ASP A 23 -7.39 -3.56 15.23
CA ASP A 23 -8.04 -2.70 16.22
C ASP A 23 -8.54 -1.39 15.57
N GLU A 24 -7.75 -0.79 14.66
CA GLU A 24 -8.15 0.38 13.87
C GLU A 24 -9.32 0.09 12.92
N ILE A 25 -9.33 -1.06 12.23
CA ILE A 25 -10.46 -1.45 11.35
C ILE A 25 -11.75 -1.50 12.15
N ILE A 26 -11.72 -2.15 13.32
CA ILE A 26 -12.89 -2.28 14.21
C ILE A 26 -13.31 -0.92 14.76
N ALA A 27 -12.35 -0.10 15.21
CA ALA A 27 -12.63 1.22 15.77
C ALA A 27 -13.24 2.18 14.74
N ASN A 28 -12.93 2.01 13.45
CA ASN A 28 -13.48 2.82 12.36
C ASN A 28 -14.70 2.18 11.66
N HIS A 29 -15.19 1.02 12.14
CA HIS A 29 -16.31 0.27 11.54
C HIS A 29 -16.09 -0.12 10.07
N MET A 30 -14.86 -0.50 9.72
CA MET A 30 -14.45 -0.79 8.34
C MET A 30 -14.34 -2.30 8.04
N GLU A 31 -14.84 -3.17 8.91
CA GLU A 31 -14.72 -4.63 8.79
C GLU A 31 -15.31 -5.18 7.48
N ASP A 32 -16.37 -4.56 6.97
CA ASP A 32 -17.03 -4.94 5.70
C ASP A 32 -16.36 -4.32 4.47
N GLU A 33 -15.53 -3.29 4.69
CA GLU A 33 -14.88 -2.51 3.63
C GLU A 33 -13.48 -3.01 3.31
N VAL A 34 -12.70 -3.37 4.33
CA VAL A 34 -11.28 -3.72 4.17
C VAL A 34 -10.85 -4.84 5.10
N SER A 35 -10.08 -5.77 4.56
CA SER A 35 -9.37 -6.78 5.34
C SER A 35 -7.87 -6.65 5.07
N VAL A 36 -7.06 -6.61 6.13
CA VAL A 36 -5.59 -6.50 6.01
C VAL A 36 -4.96 -7.78 6.55
N GLU A 37 -4.19 -8.46 5.71
CA GLU A 37 -3.38 -9.61 6.14
C GLU A 37 -1.90 -9.29 6.04
N TYR A 38 -1.15 -9.72 7.05
CA TYR A 38 0.29 -9.50 7.12
C TYR A 38 1.03 -10.71 6.61
N TYR A 39 1.99 -10.49 5.72
CA TYR A 39 2.75 -11.60 5.14
C TYR A 39 4.20 -11.20 4.88
N PRO A 40 5.18 -12.10 5.08
CA PRO A 40 6.57 -11.86 4.71
C PRO A 40 6.68 -11.56 3.22
N PHE A 41 7.37 -10.46 2.86
CA PHE A 41 7.47 -10.03 1.46
C PHE A 41 8.05 -11.11 0.54
N THR A 42 9.08 -11.82 1.00
CA THR A 42 9.73 -12.90 0.26
C THR A 42 8.83 -14.09 -0.04
N LEU A 43 7.69 -14.23 0.64
CA LEU A 43 6.72 -15.30 0.42
C LEU A 43 5.41 -14.78 -0.20
N ALA A 44 5.26 -13.47 -0.38
CA ALA A 44 4.02 -12.84 -0.84
C ALA A 44 3.48 -13.44 -2.13
N TYR A 45 4.35 -13.90 -3.03
CA TYR A 45 4.00 -14.56 -4.29
C TYR A 45 3.04 -15.75 -4.14
N ARG A 46 2.99 -16.38 -2.95
CA ARG A 46 2.16 -17.57 -2.68
C ARG A 46 0.68 -17.26 -2.46
N VAL A 47 0.32 -16.02 -2.21
CA VAL A 47 -1.04 -15.61 -1.82
C VAL A 47 -1.58 -14.46 -2.67
N LEU A 48 -0.88 -14.06 -3.74
CA LEU A 48 -1.26 -12.91 -4.56
C LEU A 48 -2.65 -13.06 -5.19
N ASP A 49 -3.02 -14.28 -5.58
CA ASP A 49 -4.31 -14.63 -6.18
C ASP A 49 -5.51 -14.42 -5.24
N GLN A 50 -5.26 -14.31 -3.93
CA GLN A 50 -6.29 -14.14 -2.91
C GLN A 50 -6.48 -12.68 -2.49
N LYS A 51 -5.67 -11.76 -3.06
CA LYS A 51 -5.52 -10.37 -2.61
C LYS A 51 -5.78 -9.42 -3.76
N ASP A 52 -6.24 -8.22 -3.44
CA ASP A 52 -6.54 -7.19 -4.43
C ASP A 52 -5.36 -6.23 -4.64
N VAL A 53 -4.51 -6.05 -3.62
CA VAL A 53 -3.37 -5.13 -3.64
C VAL A 53 -2.28 -5.61 -2.67
N ILE A 54 -1.02 -5.37 -3.05
CA ILE A 54 0.12 -5.50 -2.15
C ILE A 54 0.51 -4.11 -1.67
N VAL A 55 0.54 -3.93 -0.35
CA VAL A 55 1.04 -2.71 0.26
C VAL A 55 2.36 -3.04 0.95
N CYS A 56 3.45 -2.44 0.47
CA CYS A 56 4.79 -2.68 0.96
C CYS A 56 5.23 -1.58 1.92
N CYS A 57 5.87 -1.99 3.01
CA CYS A 57 6.58 -1.09 3.90
C CYS A 57 7.75 -0.40 3.16
N PRO A 58 8.06 0.88 3.44
CA PRO A 58 9.01 1.69 2.66
C PRO A 58 10.40 1.07 2.56
N HIS A 59 10.85 0.37 3.60
CA HIS A 59 12.16 -0.27 3.64
C HIS A 59 12.32 -1.42 2.61
N LEU A 60 11.22 -1.97 2.06
CA LEU A 60 11.26 -3.03 1.05
C LEU A 60 11.56 -2.51 -0.37
N ARG A 61 11.65 -1.19 -0.56
CA ARG A 61 11.92 -0.59 -1.88
C ARG A 61 13.06 -1.27 -2.67
N PRO A 62 14.23 -1.59 -2.07
CA PRO A 62 15.32 -2.22 -2.81
C PRO A 62 14.99 -3.64 -3.30
N GLU A 63 14.09 -4.35 -2.62
CA GLU A 63 13.73 -5.74 -2.91
C GLU A 63 12.64 -5.85 -4.01
N ILE A 64 11.83 -4.81 -4.18
CA ILE A 64 10.70 -4.81 -5.13
C ILE A 64 11.11 -5.09 -6.58
N PRO A 65 12.15 -4.45 -7.15
CA PRO A 65 12.54 -4.72 -8.54
C PRO A 65 12.94 -6.18 -8.78
N VAL A 66 13.55 -6.82 -7.78
CA VAL A 66 13.93 -8.25 -7.84
C VAL A 66 12.66 -9.10 -7.78
N PHE A 67 11.78 -8.85 -6.82
CA PHE A 67 10.50 -9.55 -6.66
C PHE A 67 9.63 -9.49 -7.93
N MET A 68 9.51 -8.31 -8.53
CA MET A 68 8.75 -8.07 -9.76
C MET A 68 9.35 -8.77 -11.00
N LYS A 69 10.66 -9.07 -10.97
CA LYS A 69 11.34 -9.80 -12.05
C LYS A 69 11.20 -11.32 -11.89
N GLU A 70 11.18 -11.80 -10.66
CA GLU A 70 11.12 -13.23 -10.33
C GLU A 70 9.69 -13.79 -10.33
N HIS A 71 8.70 -12.93 -10.12
CA HIS A 71 7.29 -13.33 -10.00
C HIS A 71 6.39 -12.52 -10.94
N ASP A 72 5.39 -13.18 -11.51
CA ASP A 72 4.37 -12.54 -12.35
C ASP A 72 3.29 -11.88 -11.47
N VAL A 73 3.51 -10.61 -11.10
CA VAL A 73 2.65 -9.85 -10.19
C VAL A 73 1.57 -9.09 -10.96
N LYS A 74 0.35 -9.62 -10.94
CA LYS A 74 -0.83 -9.08 -11.67
C LYS A 74 -1.75 -8.19 -10.84
N ILE A 75 -1.39 -7.94 -9.59
CA ILE A 75 -2.09 -7.03 -8.70
C ILE A 75 -1.20 -5.82 -8.41
N PRO A 76 -1.76 -4.63 -8.13
CA PRO A 76 -0.96 -3.46 -7.87
C PRO A 76 -0.09 -3.65 -6.63
N LEU A 77 1.17 -3.24 -6.76
CA LEU A 77 2.12 -3.11 -5.66
C LEU A 77 2.29 -1.63 -5.35
N TYR A 78 1.97 -1.23 -4.13
CA TYR A 78 2.10 0.14 -3.64
C TYR A 78 3.07 0.20 -2.47
N ILE A 79 3.92 1.24 -2.43
CA ILE A 79 4.87 1.45 -1.34
C ILE A 79 4.35 2.59 -0.46
N LEU A 80 4.08 2.29 0.82
CA LEU A 80 3.62 3.31 1.76
C LEU A 80 4.68 4.38 2.04
N PRO A 81 4.29 5.67 2.11
CA PRO A 81 5.11 6.73 2.67
C PRO A 81 5.55 6.41 4.10
N THR A 82 6.79 6.76 4.45
CA THR A 82 7.40 6.46 5.75
C THR A 82 6.58 6.94 6.95
N ARG A 83 5.96 8.14 6.85
CA ARG A 83 5.15 8.68 7.96
C ARG A 83 3.79 8.01 8.09
N MET A 84 3.16 7.60 6.99
CA MET A 84 1.91 6.84 7.04
C MET A 84 2.14 5.47 7.67
N TYR A 85 3.25 4.81 7.32
CA TYR A 85 3.65 3.57 7.98
C TYR A 85 3.89 3.76 9.50
N GLY A 86 4.40 4.92 9.92
CA GLY A 86 4.57 5.20 11.35
C GLY A 86 3.25 5.45 12.10
N MET A 87 2.21 5.92 11.41
CA MET A 87 0.92 6.27 12.03
C MET A 87 -0.13 5.16 11.92
N MET A 88 -0.03 4.29 10.92
CA MET A 88 -0.91 3.11 10.72
C MET A 88 -2.41 3.41 10.77
N LYS A 89 -2.84 4.57 10.27
CA LYS A 89 -4.25 4.92 10.17
C LYS A 89 -4.89 4.22 8.98
N ILE A 90 -5.79 3.27 9.26
CA ILE A 90 -6.40 2.45 8.20
C ILE A 90 -7.19 3.30 7.21
N SER A 91 -7.92 4.32 7.66
CA SER A 91 -8.73 5.20 6.80
C SER A 91 -7.88 5.91 5.75
N GLU A 92 -6.66 6.31 6.10
CA GLU A 92 -5.72 6.96 5.18
C GLU A 92 -5.11 5.95 4.19
N ILE A 93 -4.76 4.76 4.67
CA ILE A 93 -4.20 3.68 3.84
C ILE A 93 -5.25 3.16 2.86
N TYR A 94 -6.49 3.00 3.30
CA TYR A 94 -7.60 2.53 2.49
C TYR A 94 -7.93 3.50 1.37
N GLU A 95 -7.97 4.81 1.65
CA GLU A 95 -8.18 5.84 0.64
C GLU A 95 -7.06 5.82 -0.42
N ASP A 96 -5.79 5.68 0.01
CA ASP A 96 -4.67 5.50 -0.92
C ASP A 96 -4.84 4.23 -1.77
N VAL A 97 -5.28 3.12 -1.16
CA VAL A 97 -5.47 1.84 -1.86
C VAL A 97 -6.55 1.93 -2.93
N LEU A 98 -7.66 2.63 -2.65
CA LEU A 98 -8.71 2.87 -3.64
C LEU A 98 -8.17 3.58 -4.88
N ASP A 99 -7.34 4.60 -4.69
CA ASP A 99 -6.71 5.31 -5.79
C ASP A 99 -5.67 4.47 -6.52
N VAL A 100 -4.85 3.73 -5.78
CA VAL A 100 -3.85 2.80 -6.34
C VAL A 100 -4.50 1.77 -7.25
N LEU A 101 -5.62 1.18 -6.83
CA LEU A 101 -6.38 0.20 -7.64
C LEU A 101 -6.86 0.83 -8.95
N GLN A 102 -7.36 2.07 -8.89
CA GLN A 102 -7.85 2.77 -10.07
C GLN A 102 -6.70 3.19 -11.00
N ILE A 103 -5.61 3.74 -10.47
CA ILE A 103 -4.40 4.10 -11.25
C ILE A 103 -3.84 2.85 -11.95
N TYR A 104 -3.78 1.71 -11.26
CA TYR A 104 -3.31 0.46 -11.84
C TYR A 104 -4.21 0.00 -12.99
N LYS A 105 -5.54 0.07 -12.80
CA LYS A 105 -6.51 -0.30 -13.84
C LYS A 105 -6.40 0.60 -15.09
N GLU A 106 -6.08 1.88 -14.91
CA GLU A 106 -5.96 2.85 -16.00
C GLU A 106 -4.62 2.79 -16.73
N THR A 107 -3.52 2.59 -15.99
CA THR A 107 -2.16 2.74 -16.52
C THR A 107 -1.42 1.42 -16.72
N GLY A 108 -1.81 0.36 -15.99
CA GLY A 108 -1.06 -0.89 -15.90
C GLY A 108 0.31 -0.76 -15.20
N MET A 109 0.65 0.41 -14.64
CA MET A 109 1.96 0.66 -14.03
C MET A 109 2.13 -0.13 -12.74
N ASN A 110 3.24 -0.86 -12.60
CA ASN A 110 3.57 -1.60 -11.36
C ASN A 110 5.09 -1.57 -11.12
N PRO A 111 5.59 -1.11 -9.95
CA PRO A 111 4.86 -0.57 -8.80
C PRO A 111 4.07 0.70 -9.10
N VAL A 112 2.93 0.86 -8.42
CA VAL A 112 2.07 2.04 -8.55
C VAL A 112 2.65 3.18 -7.72
N HIS A 113 2.71 4.37 -8.32
CA HIS A 113 3.09 5.61 -7.66
C HIS A 113 2.09 6.72 -8.01
N PHE A 114 1.83 7.59 -7.04
CA PHE A 114 0.99 8.76 -7.27
C PHE A 114 1.71 9.83 -8.10
N PRO A 115 0.97 10.71 -8.79
CA PRO A 115 1.56 11.86 -9.46
C PRO A 115 2.37 12.70 -8.48
N ASN A 116 3.56 13.15 -8.91
CA ASN A 116 4.52 13.93 -8.10
C ASN A 116 5.14 13.18 -6.90
N GLU A 117 4.92 11.87 -6.77
CA GLU A 117 5.51 11.03 -5.71
C GLU A 117 6.44 9.91 -6.23
N PRO A 118 7.47 10.21 -7.06
CA PRO A 118 8.32 9.16 -7.66
C PRO A 118 9.22 8.44 -6.64
N ASN A 119 9.37 9.00 -5.44
CA ASN A 119 10.22 8.44 -4.39
C ASN A 119 9.48 8.36 -3.04
N PRO A 120 8.90 7.19 -2.71
CA PRO A 120 8.21 6.94 -1.44
C PRO A 120 9.03 7.25 -0.17
N LEU A 121 10.37 7.12 -0.23
CA LEU A 121 11.25 7.34 0.92
C LEU A 121 11.42 8.82 1.27
N THR A 122 11.20 9.72 0.31
CA THR A 122 11.32 11.17 0.51
C THR A 122 10.00 11.84 0.87
N LEU A 123 8.88 11.10 0.81
CA LEU A 123 7.54 11.64 1.05
C LEU A 123 7.36 12.00 2.53
N LYS A 124 6.79 13.19 2.74
CA LYS A 124 6.54 13.75 4.08
C LYS A 124 5.06 13.74 4.47
N ARG A 125 4.17 13.26 3.59
CA ARG A 125 2.74 13.16 3.91
C ARG A 125 2.47 12.03 4.89
N TYR A 126 1.51 12.27 5.76
CA TYR A 126 1.02 11.32 6.76
C TYR A 126 -0.49 11.06 6.61
N LEU A 127 -1.13 11.71 5.64
CA LEU A 127 -2.50 11.51 5.20
C LEU A 127 -2.49 10.86 3.80
N SER A 128 -3.66 10.42 3.36
CA SER A 128 -3.89 9.95 2.00
C SER A 128 -3.49 11.00 0.95
N TYR A 129 -3.27 10.54 -0.28
CA TYR A 129 -2.97 11.42 -1.40
C TYR A 129 -4.07 12.46 -1.59
N ARG A 130 -5.34 12.04 -1.59
CA ARG A 130 -6.51 12.94 -1.73
C ARG A 130 -6.54 14.06 -0.71
N LYS A 131 -6.27 13.75 0.56
CA LYS A 131 -6.27 14.76 1.63
C LYS A 131 -5.04 15.66 1.58
N THR A 132 -3.94 15.21 0.97
CA THR A 132 -2.70 15.97 0.87
C THR A 132 -2.69 16.88 -0.37
N TYR A 133 -3.13 16.36 -1.52
CA TYR A 133 -2.96 16.98 -2.84
C TYR A 133 -4.26 17.12 -3.64
N GLY A 134 -5.36 16.49 -3.20
CA GLY A 134 -6.61 16.40 -3.96
C GLY A 134 -6.68 15.17 -4.87
N ASP A 135 -7.68 15.14 -5.75
CA ASP A 135 -7.87 14.06 -6.72
C ASP A 135 -6.69 13.98 -7.70
N TYR A 136 -6.11 12.80 -7.86
CA TYR A 136 -4.95 12.56 -8.71
C TYR A 136 -5.22 12.85 -10.20
N HIS A 137 -6.47 12.86 -10.65
CA HIS A 137 -6.85 13.27 -12.01
C HIS A 137 -6.64 14.77 -12.27
N ASN A 138 -6.72 15.59 -11.22
CA ASN A 138 -6.67 17.05 -11.32
C ASN A 138 -5.27 17.62 -11.04
N VAL A 139 -4.27 16.75 -10.85
CA VAL A 139 -2.91 17.17 -10.55
C VAL A 139 -2.18 17.43 -11.85
N GLU A 140 -1.94 18.72 -12.16
CA GLU A 140 -1.01 19.11 -13.22
C GLU A 140 0.35 18.48 -12.93
N VAL A 141 0.73 17.48 -13.74
CA VAL A 141 2.10 16.95 -13.76
C VAL A 141 2.98 18.07 -14.29
N LYS A 142 3.58 18.85 -13.39
CA LYS A 142 4.60 19.83 -13.77
C LYS A 142 5.76 19.06 -14.40
N LYS A 143 5.84 19.13 -15.72
CA LYS A 143 6.98 18.67 -16.52
C LYS A 143 8.24 19.45 -16.17
#